data_AF-A0A224XS80-F1
#
_entry.id   AF-A0A224XS80-F1
#
_cell.length_a   1.000
_cell.length_b   1.000
_cell.length_c   1.000
_cell.angle_alpha   90.00
_cell.angle_beta   90.00
_cell.angle_gamma   90.00
#
_symmetry.space_group_name_H-M   'P 1'
#
loop_
_entity.id
_entity.type
_entity.pdbx_description
1 polymer ?
#
loop_
_entity_poly.entity_id
_entity_poly.type
_entity_poly.pdbx_seq_one_letter_code
_entity_poly.pdbx_strand_id
1 'polypeptide(L)'
;ANFAYDPINYEFLRNLSVIELFLQQLDSQDENIVEYAVAGLCNICLDFSNKDYIIDTPGGIQAITDCLSSRNEETVISSLTILIFLITPKSKDRIVTPSTVELMVAFSRNPNKRIQNLAKIFLSDYCSEQEVKEASSRVDKLYTS
;
A
#
# COMPACT_ATOMS: atom_id res chain seq x y z
N ALA A 1 1.42 14.90 10.82
CA ALA A 1 1.12 16.03 9.90
C ALA A 1 -0.39 16.32 9.96
N ASN A 2 -0.80 17.51 10.44
CA ASN A 2 -2.21 17.83 10.73
C ASN A 2 -2.93 18.61 9.62
N PHE A 3 -2.26 18.99 8.53
CA PHE A 3 -2.84 19.84 7.46
C PHE A 3 -3.60 19.05 6.38
N ALA A 4 -3.36 17.75 6.25
CA ALA A 4 -3.86 16.93 5.14
C ALA A 4 -5.29 16.37 5.35
N TYR A 5 -5.97 16.68 6.44
CA TYR A 5 -7.35 16.18 6.67
C TYR A 5 -8.43 17.08 6.09
N ASP A 6 -8.14 18.37 5.85
CA ASP A 6 -9.12 19.29 5.31
C ASP A 6 -9.12 19.21 3.77
N PRO A 7 -10.22 18.80 3.12
CA PRO A 7 -10.32 18.74 1.67
C PRO A 7 -10.01 20.08 0.98
N ILE A 8 -10.16 21.21 1.69
CA ILE A 8 -9.80 22.54 1.16
C ILE A 8 -8.32 22.64 0.81
N ASN A 9 -7.46 21.85 1.47
CA ASN A 9 -6.02 21.88 1.26
C ASN A 9 -5.58 21.01 0.08
N TYR A 10 -6.44 20.14 -0.46
CA TYR A 10 -6.03 19.20 -1.52
C TYR A 10 -5.62 19.90 -2.81
N GLU A 11 -6.32 20.97 -3.18
CA GLU A 11 -5.94 21.76 -4.37
C GLU A 11 -4.56 22.40 -4.18
N PHE A 12 -4.29 22.97 -3.00
CA PHE A 12 -2.97 23.51 -2.68
C PHE A 12 -1.89 22.44 -2.68
N LEU A 13 -2.15 21.27 -2.10
CA LEU A 13 -1.20 20.16 -2.07
C LEU A 13 -0.86 19.66 -3.48
N ARG A 14 -1.84 19.62 -4.39
CA ARG A 14 -1.62 19.30 -5.81
C ARG A 14 -0.82 20.38 -6.51
N ASN A 15 -1.14 21.65 -6.30
CA ASN A 15 -0.42 22.78 -6.89
C ASN A 15 1.04 22.86 -6.43
N LEU A 16 1.34 22.34 -5.24
CA LEU A 16 2.69 22.25 -4.69
C LEU A 16 3.41 20.92 -5.01
N SER A 17 2.83 20.06 -5.87
CA SER A 17 3.36 18.75 -6.23
C SER A 17 3.70 17.84 -5.03
N VAL A 18 2.96 17.97 -3.93
CA VAL A 18 3.27 17.23 -2.68
C VAL A 18 3.14 15.72 -2.86
N ILE A 19 2.19 15.27 -3.69
CA ILE A 19 2.01 13.83 -3.98
C ILE A 19 3.24 13.27 -4.68
N GLU A 20 3.74 13.98 -5.71
CA GLU A 20 4.94 13.59 -6.44
C GLU A 20 6.16 13.56 -5.51
N LEU A 21 6.31 14.59 -4.68
CA LEU A 21 7.38 14.64 -3.67
C LEU A 21 7.31 13.42 -2.75
N PHE A 22 6.14 13.08 -2.20
CA PHE A 22 6.02 11.90 -1.34
C PHE A 22 6.38 10.61 -2.08
N LEU A 23 5.90 10.41 -3.31
CA LEU A 23 6.24 9.23 -4.11
C LEU A 23 7.75 9.12 -4.35
N GLN A 24 8.44 10.23 -4.62
CA GLN A 24 9.89 10.29 -4.82
C GLN A 24 10.71 10.03 -3.54
N GLN A 25 10.09 10.08 -2.35
CA GLN A 25 10.78 9.86 -1.09
C GLN A 25 10.61 8.43 -0.54
N LEU A 26 9.83 7.57 -1.22
CA LEU A 26 9.54 6.21 -0.74
C LEU A 26 10.75 5.25 -0.81
N ASP A 27 11.78 5.58 -1.59
CA ASP A 27 13.05 4.83 -1.69
C ASP A 27 14.22 5.51 -0.93
N SER A 28 13.91 6.51 -0.11
CA SER A 28 14.90 7.20 0.72
C SER A 28 15.65 6.24 1.63
N GLN A 29 16.94 6.53 1.86
CA GLN A 29 17.76 5.79 2.81
C GLN A 29 17.43 6.11 4.27
N ASP A 30 16.71 7.21 4.51
CA ASP A 30 16.22 7.58 5.84
C ASP A 30 14.83 6.99 6.06
N GLU A 31 14.74 5.97 6.92
CA GLU A 31 13.48 5.29 7.25
C GLU A 31 12.40 6.25 7.78
N ASN A 32 12.78 7.35 8.45
CA ASN A 32 11.81 8.34 8.92
C ASN A 32 11.20 9.13 7.75
N ILE A 33 11.99 9.44 6.73
CA ILE A 33 11.50 10.12 5.53
C ILE A 33 10.50 9.22 4.80
N VAL A 34 10.80 7.93 4.66
CA VAL A 34 9.90 6.95 4.06
C VAL A 34 8.59 6.86 4.87
N GLU A 35 8.68 6.73 6.20
CA GLU A 35 7.51 6.68 7.08
C GLU A 35 6.62 7.92 6.93
N TYR A 36 7.21 9.12 6.94
CA TYR A 36 6.45 10.37 6.81
C TYR A 36 5.83 10.54 5.43
N ALA A 37 6.53 10.14 4.37
CA ALA A 37 6.02 10.19 3.01
C ALA A 37 4.82 9.24 2.82
N VAL A 38 4.94 7.99 3.26
CA VAL A 38 3.85 7.01 3.14
C VAL A 38 2.66 7.39 4.03
N ALA A 39 2.89 7.88 5.25
CA ALA A 39 1.81 8.36 6.11
C ALA A 39 1.10 9.58 5.48
N GLY A 40 1.85 10.48 4.82
CA GLY A 40 1.33 11.60 4.05
C GLY A 40 0.41 11.13 2.91
N LEU A 41 0.88 10.19 2.09
CA LEU A 41 0.08 9.58 1.02
C LEU A 41 -1.18 8.89 1.56
N CYS A 42 -1.06 8.15 2.67
CA CYS A 42 -2.19 7.46 3.29
C CYS A 42 -3.32 8.41 3.68
N ASN A 43 -2.98 9.61 4.15
CA ASN A 43 -3.98 10.61 4.53
C ASN A 43 -4.72 11.23 3.34
N ILE A 44 -4.09 11.31 2.16
CA ILE A 44 -4.63 12.04 1.00
C ILE A 44 -5.18 11.14 -0.12
N CYS A 45 -4.85 9.84 -0.11
CA CYS A 45 -5.18 8.90 -1.19
C CYS A 45 -6.67 8.53 -1.32
N LEU A 46 -7.51 8.93 -0.36
CA LEU A 46 -8.97 8.74 -0.45
C LEU A 46 -9.66 9.78 -1.33
N ASP A 47 -9.05 10.94 -1.54
CA ASP A 47 -9.55 11.93 -2.51
C ASP A 47 -9.47 11.38 -3.94
N PHE A 48 -10.53 11.55 -4.74
CA PHE A 48 -10.60 11.00 -6.08
C PHE A 48 -9.47 11.51 -6.99
N SER A 49 -9.15 12.81 -6.93
CA SER A 49 -8.12 13.39 -7.81
C SER A 49 -6.72 12.93 -7.40
N ASN A 50 -6.45 12.89 -6.08
CA ASN A 50 -5.17 12.40 -5.57
C ASN A 50 -4.98 10.91 -5.86
N LYS A 51 -6.05 10.11 -5.70
CA LYS A 51 -6.07 8.69 -6.03
C LYS A 51 -5.72 8.45 -7.49
N ASP A 52 -6.41 9.13 -8.41
CA ASP A 52 -6.15 9.00 -9.85
C ASP A 52 -4.72 9.42 -10.18
N TYR A 53 -4.24 10.51 -9.58
CA TYR A 53 -2.86 10.95 -9.76
C TYR A 53 -1.83 9.89 -9.33
N ILE A 54 -2.00 9.27 -8.16
CA ILE A 54 -1.11 8.21 -7.67
C ILE A 54 -1.15 6.99 -8.61
N ILE A 55 -2.35 6.61 -9.05
CA ILE A 55 -2.57 5.46 -9.95
C ILE A 55 -1.94 5.70 -11.34
N ASP A 56 -1.97 6.94 -11.82
CA ASP A 56 -1.48 7.33 -13.15
C ASP A 56 0.00 7.70 -13.17
N THR A 57 0.58 8.02 -12.01
CA THR A 57 2.02 8.25 -11.89
C THR A 57 2.79 6.96 -12.22
N PRO A 58 3.65 6.95 -13.25
CA PRO A 58 4.47 5.79 -13.58
C PRO A 58 5.30 5.34 -12.38
N GLY A 59 5.21 4.06 -12.02
CA GLY A 59 5.91 3.50 -10.86
C GLY A 59 5.29 3.81 -9.49
N GLY A 60 4.26 4.67 -9.39
CA GLY A 60 3.66 5.07 -8.11
C GLY A 60 3.15 3.87 -7.29
N ILE A 61 2.40 2.95 -7.92
CA ILE A 61 1.93 1.72 -7.28
C ILE A 61 3.09 0.82 -6.86
N GLN A 62 4.14 0.73 -7.69
CA GLN A 62 5.30 -0.12 -7.39
C GLN A 62 6.06 0.41 -6.17
N ALA A 63 6.33 1.73 -6.12
CA ALA A 63 6.98 2.36 -4.99
C ALA A 63 6.24 2.11 -3.66
N ILE A 64 4.91 2.18 -3.68
CA ILE A 64 4.08 1.88 -2.49
C ILE A 64 4.13 0.39 -2.13
N THR A 65 4.12 -0.50 -3.14
CA THR A 65 4.24 -1.95 -2.95
C THR A 65 5.60 -2.33 -2.35
N ASP A 66 6.69 -1.69 -2.79
CA ASP A 66 8.04 -1.97 -2.31
C ASP A 66 8.19 -1.66 -0.81
N CYS A 67 7.50 -0.62 -0.32
CA CYS A 67 7.44 -0.29 1.10
C CYS A 67 6.82 -1.39 1.98
N LEU A 68 6.10 -2.38 1.43
CA LEU A 68 5.63 -3.54 2.20
C LEU A 68 6.79 -4.41 2.72
N SER A 69 7.99 -4.30 2.14
CA SER A 69 9.18 -5.00 2.61
C SER A 69 9.90 -4.27 3.77
N SER A 70 9.38 -3.13 4.22
CA SER A 70 9.97 -2.34 5.31
C SER A 70 9.98 -3.12 6.64
N ARG A 71 11.00 -2.85 7.46
CA ARG A 71 11.07 -3.33 8.85
C ARG A 71 10.23 -2.49 9.80
N ASN A 72 9.84 -1.28 9.38
CA ASN A 72 9.00 -0.38 10.15
C ASN A 72 7.52 -0.77 9.94
N GLU A 73 6.89 -1.23 11.02
CA GLU A 73 5.50 -1.69 10.97
C GLU A 73 4.52 -0.58 10.55
N GLU A 74 4.75 0.68 10.93
CA GLU A 74 3.88 1.79 10.52
C GLU A 74 3.98 2.03 9.01
N THR A 75 5.17 1.92 8.43
CA THR A 75 5.36 1.99 6.97
C THR A 75 4.57 0.89 6.27
N VAL A 76 4.69 -0.36 6.74
CA VAL A 76 3.95 -1.50 6.17
C VAL A 76 2.43 -1.29 6.28
N ILE A 77 1.94 -0.83 7.43
CA ILE A 77 0.51 -0.57 7.67
C ILE A 77 -0.01 0.52 6.75
N SER A 78 0.69 1.65 6.64
CA SER A 78 0.30 2.75 5.74
C SER A 78 0.32 2.30 4.28
N SER A 79 1.38 1.62 3.83
CA SER A 79 1.45 1.08 2.46
C SER A 79 0.31 0.13 2.14
N LEU A 80 0.02 -0.82 3.05
CA LEU A 80 -1.05 -1.78 2.86
C LEU A 80 -2.43 -1.09 2.80
N THR A 81 -2.64 -0.09 3.65
CA THR A 81 -3.87 0.72 3.66
C THR A 81 -4.03 1.50 2.36
N ILE A 82 -2.96 2.14 1.87
CA ILE A 82 -2.97 2.85 0.58
C ILE A 82 -3.32 1.87 -0.55
N LEU A 83 -2.65 0.72 -0.63
CA LEU A 83 -2.93 -0.26 -1.69
C LEU A 83 -4.40 -0.70 -1.69
N ILE A 84 -4.99 -0.97 -0.51
CA ILE A 84 -6.43 -1.27 -0.39
C ILE A 84 -7.28 -0.13 -0.97
N PHE A 85 -6.97 1.13 -0.62
CA PHE A 85 -7.72 2.30 -1.11
C PHE A 85 -7.51 2.60 -2.59
N LEU A 86 -6.37 2.20 -3.15
CA LEU A 86 -6.06 2.37 -4.55
C LEU A 86 -6.65 1.25 -5.41
N ILE A 87 -7.22 0.17 -4.87
CA ILE A 87 -7.86 -0.88 -5.68
C ILE A 87 -9.14 -0.34 -6.33
N THR A 88 -9.08 -0.22 -7.64
CA THR A 88 -10.18 0.16 -8.55
C THR A 88 -10.12 -0.76 -9.77
N PRO A 89 -11.15 -0.80 -10.64
CA PRO A 89 -11.06 -1.54 -11.90
C PRO A 89 -9.81 -1.20 -12.76
N LYS A 90 -9.28 0.03 -12.66
CA LYS A 90 -8.11 0.52 -13.42
C LYS A 90 -6.75 0.09 -12.85
N SER A 91 -6.71 -0.27 -11.56
CA SER A 91 -5.47 -0.52 -10.82
C SER A 91 -5.40 -1.92 -10.23
N LYS A 92 -6.52 -2.66 -10.17
CA LYS A 92 -6.61 -3.96 -9.52
C LYS A 92 -5.53 -4.93 -10.00
N ASP A 93 -5.36 -5.11 -11.31
CA ASP A 93 -4.40 -6.07 -11.86
C ASP A 93 -2.94 -5.69 -11.59
N ARG A 94 -2.67 -4.40 -11.34
CA ARG A 94 -1.34 -3.92 -10.94
C ARG A 94 -1.04 -4.13 -9.46
N ILE A 95 -2.07 -4.18 -8.62
CA ILE A 95 -1.94 -4.31 -7.16
C ILE A 95 -2.08 -5.78 -6.75
N VAL A 96 -3.12 -6.46 -7.21
CA VAL A 96 -3.45 -7.86 -6.92
C VAL A 96 -2.67 -8.78 -7.86
N THR A 97 -1.35 -8.80 -7.68
CA THR A 97 -0.44 -9.72 -8.39
C THR A 97 -0.25 -11.01 -7.58
N PRO A 98 0.17 -12.13 -8.20
CA PRO A 98 0.47 -13.36 -7.46
C PRO A 98 1.44 -13.14 -6.29
N SER A 99 2.50 -12.35 -6.50
CA SER A 99 3.47 -12.01 -5.46
C SER A 99 2.85 -11.20 -4.32
N THR A 100 1.98 -10.25 -4.63
CA THR A 100 1.24 -9.49 -3.60
C THR A 100 0.33 -10.40 -2.81
N VAL A 101 -0.40 -11.31 -3.45
CA VAL A 101 -1.31 -12.25 -2.77
C VAL A 101 -0.54 -13.19 -1.85
N GLU A 102 0.62 -13.72 -2.29
CA GLU A 102 1.52 -14.51 -1.45
C GLU A 102 1.98 -13.73 -0.21
N LEU A 103 2.39 -12.46 -0.40
CA LEU A 103 2.78 -11.60 0.71
C LEU A 103 1.61 -11.34 1.68
N MET A 104 0.40 -11.14 1.16
CA MET A 104 -0.79 -10.96 2.01
C MET A 104 -1.13 -12.22 2.80
N VAL A 105 -0.92 -13.42 2.23
CA VAL A 105 -1.06 -14.67 2.99
C VAL A 105 -0.04 -14.74 4.12
N ALA A 106 1.22 -14.38 3.87
CA ALA A 106 2.22 -14.31 4.94
C ALA A 106 1.84 -13.29 6.02
N PHE A 107 1.40 -12.09 5.62
CA PHE A 107 0.95 -11.04 6.53
C PHE A 107 -0.30 -11.42 7.33
N SER A 108 -1.19 -12.24 6.79
CA SER A 108 -2.36 -12.76 7.53
C SER A 108 -1.98 -13.58 8.77
N ARG A 109 -0.72 -14.04 8.84
CA ARG A 109 -0.14 -14.82 9.96
C ARG A 109 0.80 -13.98 10.83
N ASN A 110 0.96 -12.69 10.53
CA ASN A 110 1.85 -11.78 11.26
C ASN A 110 1.40 -11.60 12.73
N PRO A 111 2.33 -11.51 13.71
CA PRO A 111 2.00 -11.26 15.11
C PRO A 111 1.35 -9.89 15.35
N ASN A 112 1.68 -8.86 14.56
CA ASN A 112 1.05 -7.56 14.63
C ASN A 112 -0.39 -7.64 14.08
N LYS A 113 -1.36 -7.39 14.97
CA LYS A 113 -2.78 -7.52 14.66
C LYS A 113 -3.28 -6.56 13.59
N ARG A 114 -2.68 -5.37 13.43
CA ARG A 114 -3.08 -4.40 12.42
C ARG A 114 -2.71 -4.91 11.03
N ILE A 115 -1.47 -5.37 10.85
CA ILE A 115 -0.99 -5.98 9.60
C ILE A 115 -1.82 -7.23 9.28
N GLN A 116 -2.00 -8.12 10.27
CA GLN A 116 -2.81 -9.33 10.11
C GLN A 116 -4.24 -9.04 9.64
N ASN A 117 -4.91 -8.04 10.25
CA ASN A 117 -6.30 -7.73 9.91
C ASN A 117 -6.42 -7.09 8.53
N LEU A 118 -5.54 -6.14 8.19
CA LEU A 118 -5.54 -5.51 6.86
C LEU A 118 -5.27 -6.54 5.75
N ALA A 119 -4.34 -7.46 5.96
CA ALA A 119 -4.05 -8.52 5.00
C ALA A 119 -5.25 -9.46 4.82
N LYS A 120 -5.96 -9.79 5.89
CA LYS A 120 -7.21 -10.59 5.81
C LYS A 120 -8.29 -9.88 5.00
N ILE A 121 -8.48 -8.56 5.21
CA ILE A 121 -9.41 -7.74 4.43
C ILE A 121 -9.01 -7.74 2.96
N PHE A 122 -7.73 -7.55 2.66
CA PHE A 122 -7.24 -7.59 1.27
C PHE A 122 -7.59 -8.91 0.59
N LEU A 123 -7.31 -10.03 1.27
CA LEU A 123 -7.56 -11.37 0.75
C LEU A 123 -9.06 -11.66 0.58
N SER A 124 -9.91 -11.23 1.52
CA SER A 124 -11.36 -11.49 1.45
C SER A 124 -12.07 -10.64 0.40
N ASP A 125 -11.65 -9.39 0.22
CA ASP A 125 -12.42 -8.41 -0.54
C ASP A 125 -11.96 -8.33 -2.00
N TYR A 126 -10.70 -8.67 -2.28
CA TYR A 126 -10.11 -8.44 -3.60
C TYR A 126 -9.56 -9.67 -4.31
N CYS A 127 -9.40 -10.80 -3.60
CA CYS A 127 -8.86 -12.05 -4.16
C CYS A 127 -9.94 -13.13 -4.25
N SER A 128 -9.84 -14.01 -5.24
CA SER A 128 -10.64 -15.23 -5.34
C SER A 128 -10.13 -16.32 -4.41
N GLU A 129 -10.99 -17.25 -4.02
CA GLU A 129 -10.58 -18.40 -3.20
C GLU A 129 -9.44 -19.21 -3.84
N GLN A 130 -9.41 -19.29 -5.17
CA GLN A 130 -8.40 -20.05 -5.90
C GLN A 130 -7.02 -19.37 -5.77
N GLU A 131 -6.96 -18.06 -5.98
CA GLU A 131 -5.72 -17.27 -5.81
C GLU A 131 -5.16 -17.42 -4.39
N VAL A 132 -6.04 -17.35 -3.36
CA VAL A 132 -5.64 -17.50 -1.96
C VAL A 132 -5.14 -18.91 -1.64
N LYS A 133 -5.78 -19.95 -2.18
CA LYS A 133 -5.36 -21.36 -1.99
C LYS A 133 -4.01 -21.64 -2.64
N GLU A 134 -3.80 -21.14 -3.85
CA GLU A 134 -2.51 -21.28 -4.55
C GLU A 134 -1.38 -20.56 -3.82
N ALA A 135 -1.62 -19.31 -3.42
CA ALA A 135 -0.65 -18.52 -2.65
C ALA A 135 -0.31 -19.19 -1.32
N SER A 136 -1.33 -19.67 -0.58
CA SER A 136 -1.12 -20.39 0.69
C SER A 136 -0.25 -21.64 0.51
N SER A 137 -0.51 -22.41 -0.54
CA SER A 137 0.28 -23.61 -0.85
C SER A 137 1.75 -23.29 -1.15
N ARG A 138 2.04 -22.14 -1.77
CA ARG A 138 3.42 -21.70 -2.04
C ARG A 138 4.12 -21.20 -0.77
N VAL A 139 3.42 -20.39 0.02
CA VAL A 139 3.94 -19.87 1.30
C VAL A 139 4.24 -21.01 2.26
N ASP A 140 3.39 -22.04 2.38
CA ASP A 140 3.60 -23.18 3.26
C ASP A 140 4.84 -24.02 2.87
N LYS A 141 5.15 -24.10 1.57
CA LYS A 141 6.35 -24.79 1.09
C LYS A 141 7.64 -24.09 1.50
N LEU A 142 7.63 -22.75 1.60
CA LEU A 142 8.80 -21.97 2.04
C LEU A 142 9.15 -22.19 3.51
N TYR A 143 8.17 -22.56 4.35
CA TYR A 143 8.40 -22.83 5.78
C TYR A 143 8.74 -24.29 6.10
N THR A 144 8.61 -25.18 5.12
CA THR A 144 8.88 -26.62 5.28
C THR A 144 10.15 -27.10 4.58
N SER A 145 10.87 -26.18 3.92
CA SER A 145 12.17 -26.40 3.27
C SER A 145 13.31 -25.83 4.11
#